data_AF-A0A1Q5NE62-F1
#
_entry.id   AF-A0A1Q5NE62-F1
#
_cell.length_a   1.000
_cell.length_b   1.000
_cell.length_c   1.000
_cell.angle_alpha   90.00
_cell.angle_beta   90.00
_cell.angle_gamma   90.00
#
_symmetry.space_group_name_H-M   'P 1'
#
loop_
_entity.id
_entity.type
_entity.pdbx_description
1 polymer ?
#
loop_
_entity_poly.entity_id
_entity_poly.type
_entity_poly.pdbx_seq_one_letter_code
_entity_poly.pdbx_strand_id
1 'polypeptide(L)' 'MTARNNSTTAPAEPTACRVCQEFELAEAVARSRRDESRATDCRVLRRRHRAAEHGEHPEHREPS' A
#
# COMPACT_ATOMS: atom_id res chain seq x y z
N MET A 1 -25.49 27.48 19.93
CA MET A 1 -24.56 26.40 20.34
C MET A 1 -25.22 25.06 20.02
N THR A 2 -24.93 24.47 18.85
CA THR A 2 -25.32 23.11 18.39
C THR A 2 -24.94 23.03 16.91
N ALA A 3 -24.30 22.02 16.33
CA ALA A 3 -23.68 20.80 16.80
C ALA A 3 -22.54 20.49 15.80
N ARG A 4 -21.41 19.97 16.29
CA ARG A 4 -20.30 19.51 15.46
C ARG A 4 -20.74 18.22 14.76
N ASN A 5 -21.17 18.30 13.51
CA ASN A 5 -21.34 17.10 12.69
C ASN A 5 -19.95 16.57 12.31
N ASN A 6 -19.36 15.82 13.25
CA ASN A 6 -18.26 14.90 13.01
C ASN A 6 -18.81 13.76 12.15
N SER A 7 -18.90 14.01 10.85
CA SER A 7 -19.21 12.96 9.87
C SER A 7 -17.94 12.12 9.72
N THR A 8 -17.76 11.21 10.68
CA THR A 8 -16.96 10.01 10.52
C THR A 8 -17.62 9.18 9.43
N THR A 9 -17.35 9.53 8.19
CA THR A 9 -17.55 8.62 7.07
C THR A 9 -16.15 8.23 6.64
N ALA A 10 -15.59 7.25 7.37
CA ALA A 10 -14.46 6.49 6.84
C ALA A 10 -14.94 5.89 5.52
N PRO A 11 -14.35 6.25 4.38
CA PRO A 11 -14.73 5.58 3.15
C PRO A 11 -14.07 4.20 3.25
N ALA A 12 -14.91 3.18 3.47
CA ALA A 12 -14.54 1.79 3.26
C ALA A 12 -14.34 1.60 1.76
N GLU A 13 -13.23 2.14 1.26
CA GLU A 13 -12.75 1.99 -0.10
C GLU A 13 -12.21 0.56 -0.27
N PRO A 14 -12.37 -0.02 -1.48
CA PRO A 14 -12.26 -1.46 -1.72
C PRO A 14 -10.93 -2.02 -1.22
N THR A 15 -10.98 -2.90 -0.21
CA THR A 15 -9.92 -3.84 0.20
C THR A 15 -8.49 -3.39 -0.13
N ALA A 16 -8.10 -2.19 0.30
CA ALA A 16 -6.73 -1.73 0.11
C ALA A 16 -5.85 -2.73 0.88
N CYS A 17 -4.95 -3.41 0.16
CA CYS A 17 -4.17 -4.46 0.78
C CYS A 17 -3.41 -3.90 1.98
N ARG A 18 -3.67 -4.47 3.17
CA ARG A 18 -3.07 -3.98 4.42
C ARG A 18 -1.55 -3.98 4.34
N VAL A 19 -0.97 -5.01 3.72
CA VAL A 19 0.47 -5.14 3.53
C VAL A 19 1.02 -4.06 2.57
N CYS A 20 0.30 -3.75 1.49
CA CYS A 20 0.67 -2.63 0.62
C CYS A 20 0.69 -1.29 1.38
N GLN A 21 -0.33 -1.04 2.20
CA GLN A 21 -0.44 0.18 3.00
C GLN A 21 0.66 0.27 4.08
N GLU A 22 0.99 -0.85 4.71
CA GLU A 22 2.09 -0.95 5.67
C GLU A 22 3.43 -0.58 5.04
N PHE A 23 3.71 -1.06 3.83
CA PHE A 23 4.92 -0.68 3.10
C PHE A 23 4.93 0.81 2.71
N GLU A 24 3.79 1.39 2.34
CA GLU A 24 3.69 2.83 2.05
C GLU A 24 3.93 3.69 3.30
N LEU A 25 3.34 3.30 4.44
CA LEU A 25 3.56 4.00 5.71
C LEU A 25 5.02 3.87 6.16
N ALA A 26 5.61 2.68 6.07
CA ALA A 26 7.00 2.45 6.41
C ALA A 26 7.96 3.23 5.49
N GLU A 27 7.65 3.32 4.19
CA GLU A 27 8.37 4.17 3.23
C GLU A 27 8.32 5.64 3.66
N ALA A 28 7.13 6.16 3.97
CA ALA A 28 6.95 7.55 4.40
C ALA A 28 7.75 7.85 5.68
N VAL A 29 7.70 6.97 6.68
CA VAL A 29 8.47 7.10 7.93
C VAL A 29 9.97 7.07 7.65
N ALA A 30 10.45 6.17 6.79
CA ALA A 30 11.85 6.08 6.41
C ALA A 30 12.33 7.36 5.70
N ARG A 31 11.53 7.90 4.77
CA ARG A 31 11.82 9.18 4.10
C ARG A 31 11.88 10.34 5.09
N SER A 32 10.95 10.42 6.05
CA SER A 32 10.99 11.43 7.11
C SER A 32 12.25 11.34 7.98
N ARG A 33 12.81 10.13 8.15
CA ARG A 33 14.06 9.89 8.89
C ARG A 33 15.32 10.07 8.02
N ARG A 34 15.18 10.42 6.73
CA ARG A 34 16.27 10.41 5.73
C ARG A 34 16.96 9.05 5.59
N ASP A 35 16.25 7.97 5.88
CA ASP A 35 16.72 6.60 5.68
C ASP A 35 16.35 6.13 4.26
N GLU A 36 17.19 6.52 3.30
CA GLU A 36 16.95 6.24 1.87
C GLU A 36 17.05 4.75 1.53
N SER A 37 17.90 4.02 2.26
CA SER A 37 18.04 2.57 2.12
C SER A 37 16.71 1.88 2.45
N ARG A 38 16.18 2.14 3.65
CA ARG A 38 14.93 1.55 4.11
C ARG A 38 13.72 2.01 3.29
N ALA A 39 13.70 3.26 2.82
CA ALA A 39 12.67 3.75 1.92
C ALA A 39 12.69 3.03 0.56
N THR A 40 13.85 2.62 0.08
CA THR A 40 13.99 1.84 -1.15
C THR A 40 13.55 0.39 -0.95
N ASP A 41 13.94 -0.22 0.18
CA ASP A 41 13.51 -1.58 0.55
C ASP A 41 11.98 -1.68 0.63
N CYS A 42 11.31 -0.71 1.26
CA CYS A 42 9.84 -0.68 1.34
C CYS A 42 9.20 -0.64 -0.06
N ARG A 43 9.79 0.11 -1.00
CA ARG A 43 9.32 0.16 -2.40
C ARG A 43 9.51 -1.18 -3.12
N VAL A 44 10.64 -1.84 -2.92
CA VAL A 44 10.92 -3.17 -3.51
C VAL A 44 9.97 -4.24 -2.95
N LEU A 45 9.80 -4.27 -1.63
CA LEU A 45 8.90 -5.21 -0.96
C LEU A 45 7.44 -5.02 -1.41
N ARG A 46 6.97 -3.77 -1.53
CA ARG A 46 5.64 -3.46 -2.05
C ARG A 46 5.45 -3.97 -3.48
N ARG A 47 6.44 -3.78 -4.37
CA ARG A 47 6.36 -4.29 -5.76
C ARG A 47 6.30 -5.82 -5.81
N ARG A 48 7.13 -6.51 -5.02
CA ARG A 48 7.13 -7.98 -4.95
C ARG A 48 5.80 -8.51 -4.42
N HIS A 49 5.28 -7.90 -3.38
CA HIS A 49 3.97 -8.24 -2.82
C HIS A 49 2.85 -8.02 -3.85
N ARG A 50 2.87 -6.91 -4.59
CA ARG A 50 1.88 -6.68 -5.67
C ARG A 50 1.98 -7.71 -6.79
N ALA A 51 3.18 -8.09 -7.19
CA ALA A 51 3.37 -9.13 -8.19
C ALA A 51 2.87 -10.51 -7.72
N ALA A 52 3.08 -10.86 -6.45
CA ALA A 52 2.69 -12.15 -5.89
C ALA A 52 1.20 -12.24 -5.54
N GLU A 53 0.66 -11.22 -4.86
CA GLU A 53 -0.66 -11.26 -4.22
C GLU A 53 -1.74 -10.52 -5.01
N HIS A 54 -1.35 -9.60 -5.90
CA HIS A 54 -2.28 -8.84 -6.73
C HIS A 54 -2.23 -9.21 -8.21
N GLY A 55 -1.39 -10.19 -8.58
CA GLY A 55 -1.38 -10.73 -9.93
C GLY A 55 -1.10 -9.67 -11.00
N GLU A 56 -0.26 -8.66 -10.72
CA GLU A 56 0.38 -7.84 -11.77
C GLU A 56 1.44 -8.70 -12.52
N HIS A 57 1.03 -9.89 -12.94
CA HIS A 57 1.74 -10.77 -13.84
C HIS A 57 0.88 -10.84 -15.09
N PRO A 58 1.37 -10.39 -16.27
CA PRO A 58 0.66 -10.65 -17.51
C PRO A 58 0.51 -12.17 -17.58
N GLU A 59 -0.73 -12.60 -17.55
CA GLU A 59 -1.19 -13.91 -17.96
C GLU A 59 -0.36 -14.49 -19.12
N HIS A 60 0.69 -15.23 -18.80
CA HIS A 60 1.27 -16.18 -19.73
C HIS A 60 0.37 -17.41 -19.66
N ARG A 61 -0.76 -17.28 -20.36
CA ARG A 61 -1.68 -18.35 -20.72
C ARG A 61 -0.87 -19.41 -21.48
N GLU A 62 -0.61 -20.54 -20.85
CA GLU A 62 -0.07 -21.72 -21.52
C GLU A 62 -1.15 -22.23 -22.49
N PRO A 63 -0.93 -22.25 -23.82
CA PRO A 63 -1.85 -22.91 -24.73
C PRO A 63 -1.60 -24.42 -24.67
N SER A 64 -2.66 -25.18 -24.42
CA SER A 64 -2.71 -26.65 -24.55
C SER A 64 -2.47 -27.13 -25.97
#